data_AF-A0A9N7BQH2-F1
#
_entry.id   AF-A0A9N7BQH2-F1
#
_cell.length_a   1.000
_cell.length_b   1.000
_cell.length_c   1.000
_cell.angle_alpha   90.00
_cell.angle_beta   90.00
_cell.angle_gamma   90.00
#
_symmetry.space_group_name_H-M   'P 1'
#
loop_
_entity.id
_entity.type
_entity.pdbx_description
1 polymer ?
#
loop_
_entity_poly.entity_id
_entity_poly.type
_entity_poly.pdbx_seq_one_letter_code
_entity_poly.pdbx_strand_id
1 'polypeptide(L)'
;MYAFLNLMSRKEKHQLSYQGNLITYYIYFKNQKNTILKLIDNQIVISAPINTPIYLIEQFIYKHISRLVKIQNNYEFLRVYDFYTNKPWIKIFEKSVDIELVDQNIHTKKINNKIIIKNYFDNEIQLEKIYNFLAKEYKNWFIHQTLLWAEKMNLSFENISVKVMKAKWGLRYSKKRHIIYNTKLLHFSSEIIDYVIVHELTHILYPNHSKDFWRHVANYLPNYRELQQILNSKGI
;
A
#
# COMPACT_ATOMS: atom_id res chain seq x y z
N MET A 1 -19.00 -2.24 7.06
CA MET A 1 -18.96 -0.80 7.39
C MET A 1 -19.79 -0.01 6.38
N TYR A 2 -21.10 -0.32 6.28
CA TYR A 2 -22.01 0.20 5.24
C TYR A 2 -23.16 1.04 5.83
N ALA A 3 -22.95 1.67 6.98
CA ALA A 3 -24.02 2.33 7.74
C ALA A 3 -23.94 3.87 7.74
N PHE A 4 -23.36 4.51 6.70
CA PHE A 4 -23.29 5.98 6.61
C PHE A 4 -24.07 6.59 5.43
N LEU A 5 -24.65 5.76 4.56
CA LEU A 5 -25.20 6.19 3.27
C LEU A 5 -26.72 6.10 3.14
N ASN A 6 -27.49 5.89 4.20
CA ASN A 6 -28.94 5.94 4.11
C ASN A 6 -29.57 6.88 5.14
N LEU A 7 -29.99 8.04 4.64
CA LEU A 7 -31.23 8.78 4.93
C LEU A 7 -31.03 10.23 4.45
N MET A 8 -31.69 10.58 3.33
CA MET A 8 -32.04 11.95 2.92
C MET A 8 -30.94 13.02 3.08
N SER A 9 -29.77 12.84 2.46
CA SER A 9 -28.81 13.96 2.30
C SER A 9 -28.37 14.03 0.85
N ARG A 10 -28.72 15.14 0.17
CA ARG A 10 -28.29 15.42 -1.20
C ARG A 10 -26.76 15.48 -1.21
N LYS A 11 -26.12 14.56 -1.95
CA LYS A 11 -24.68 14.60 -2.20
C LYS A 11 -24.43 15.64 -3.28
N GLU A 12 -23.77 16.74 -2.93
CA GLU A 12 -23.40 17.77 -3.90
C GLU A 12 -21.89 17.72 -4.15
N LYS A 13 -21.48 17.73 -5.42
CA LYS A 13 -20.08 17.79 -5.83
C LYS A 13 -19.72 19.24 -6.08
N HIS A 14 -18.64 19.70 -5.47
CA HIS A 14 -18.15 21.07 -5.57
C HIS A 14 -16.64 21.08 -5.83
N GLN A 15 -16.11 22.24 -6.24
CA GLN A 15 -14.69 22.45 -6.48
C GLN A 15 -14.25 23.79 -5.93
N LEU A 16 -13.04 23.84 -5.36
CA LEU A 16 -12.42 25.08 -4.91
C LEU A 16 -10.96 25.14 -5.38
N SER A 17 -10.41 26.34 -5.51
CA SER A 17 -9.02 26.54 -5.94
C SER A 17 -8.06 26.59 -4.76
N TYR A 18 -6.97 25.83 -4.79
CA TYR A 18 -5.90 25.92 -3.81
C TYR A 18 -4.54 25.78 -4.48
N GLN A 19 -3.68 26.79 -4.30
CA GLN A 19 -2.35 26.85 -4.91
C GLN A 19 -2.38 26.61 -6.44
N GLY A 20 -3.38 27.16 -7.12
CA GLY A 20 -3.55 27.01 -8.57
C GLY A 20 -4.18 25.70 -9.04
N ASN A 21 -4.50 24.77 -8.13
CA ASN A 21 -5.14 23.49 -8.45
C ASN A 21 -6.62 23.50 -8.07
N LEU A 22 -7.46 22.83 -8.87
CA LEU A 22 -8.86 22.59 -8.53
C LEU A 22 -8.99 21.35 -7.64
N ILE A 23 -9.49 21.54 -6.43
CA ILE A 23 -9.72 20.47 -5.46
C ILE A 23 -11.20 20.15 -5.44
N THR A 24 -11.53 18.89 -5.71
CA THR A 24 -12.91 18.39 -5.66
C THR A 24 -13.28 17.95 -4.24
N TYR A 25 -14.44 18.36 -3.77
CA TYR A 25 -15.01 17.91 -2.51
C TYR A 25 -16.51 17.63 -2.62
N TYR A 26 -17.04 16.88 -1.66
CA TYR A 26 -18.44 16.47 -1.66
C TYR A 26 -19.12 16.91 -0.37
N ILE A 27 -20.27 17.57 -0.51
CA ILE A 27 -21.08 18.07 0.61
C ILE A 27 -22.26 17.14 0.85
N TYR A 28 -22.53 16.86 2.13
CA TYR A 28 -23.76 16.24 2.60
C TYR A 28 -24.44 17.14 3.64
N PHE A 29 -25.59 17.71 3.30
CA PHE A 29 -26.40 18.43 4.27
C PHE A 29 -27.19 17.46 5.15
N LYS A 30 -27.02 17.56 6.47
CA LYS A 30 -27.64 16.66 7.44
C LYS A 30 -28.27 17.44 8.59
N ASN A 31 -29.28 16.87 9.23
CA ASN A 31 -29.82 17.41 10.48
C ASN A 31 -28.81 17.16 11.62
N GLN A 32 -27.83 18.06 11.75
CA GLN A 32 -26.73 17.98 12.72
C GLN A 32 -26.32 19.39 13.17
N LYS A 33 -25.64 19.51 14.31
CA LYS A 33 -25.17 20.80 14.84
C LYS A 33 -23.79 21.23 14.34
N ASN A 34 -22.91 20.26 14.04
CA ASN A 34 -21.51 20.53 13.72
C ASN A 34 -21.19 20.18 12.26
N THR A 35 -20.28 20.95 11.67
CA THR A 35 -19.67 20.61 10.37
C THR A 35 -18.53 19.63 10.59
N ILE A 36 -18.49 18.55 9.82
CA ILE A 36 -17.50 17.47 9.94
C ILE A 36 -16.80 17.29 8.61
N LEU A 37 -15.47 17.39 8.61
CA LEU A 37 -14.62 17.21 7.44
C LEU A 37 -13.85 15.88 7.56
N LYS A 38 -13.93 15.05 6.53
CA LYS A 38 -13.30 13.73 6.46
C LYS A 38 -12.64 13.54 5.10
N LEU A 39 -11.65 12.65 5.08
CA LEU A 39 -11.12 12.08 3.84
C LEU A 39 -11.63 10.64 3.75
N ILE A 40 -12.45 10.32 2.75
CA ILE A 40 -13.04 9.00 2.53
C ILE A 40 -12.69 8.58 1.11
N ASP A 41 -12.01 7.44 0.92
CA ASP A 41 -11.55 6.95 -0.39
C ASP A 41 -10.84 8.02 -1.22
N ASN A 42 -9.96 8.78 -0.56
CA ASN A 42 -9.22 9.93 -1.11
C ASN A 42 -10.09 11.12 -1.56
N GLN A 43 -11.38 11.14 -1.23
CA GLN A 43 -12.27 12.26 -1.50
C GLN A 43 -12.44 13.10 -0.25
N ILE A 44 -12.36 14.43 -0.41
CA ILE A 44 -12.72 15.35 0.66
C ILE A 44 -14.23 15.33 0.79
N VAL A 45 -14.72 14.86 1.93
CA VAL A 45 -16.15 14.77 2.24
C VAL A 45 -16.44 15.65 3.43
N ILE A 46 -17.42 16.52 3.29
CA ILE A 46 -17.90 17.39 4.36
C ILE A 46 -19.37 17.12 4.62
N SER A 47 -19.75 16.91 5.87
CA SER A 47 -21.14 17.00 6.30
C SER A 47 -21.37 18.33 7.00
N ALA A 48 -22.45 19.03 6.65
CA ALA A 48 -22.81 20.32 7.24
C ALA A 48 -24.28 20.33 7.72
N PRO A 49 -24.62 21.13 8.76
CA PRO A 49 -26.01 21.41 9.12
C PRO A 49 -26.83 21.88 7.92
N ILE A 50 -28.12 21.52 7.86
CA ILE A 50 -29.06 22.03 6.85
C ILE A 50 -29.01 23.56 6.83
N ASN A 51 -29.04 24.15 5.62
CA ASN A 51 -28.95 25.59 5.35
C ASN A 51 -27.61 26.26 5.69
N THR A 52 -26.53 25.50 5.96
CA THR A 52 -25.19 26.10 6.08
C THR A 52 -24.75 26.71 4.75
N PRO A 53 -24.43 28.01 4.68
CA PRO A 53 -23.93 28.64 3.46
C PRO A 53 -22.64 28.00 2.96
N ILE A 54 -22.52 27.79 1.64
CA ILE A 54 -21.36 27.13 1.00
C ILE A 54 -20.05 27.86 1.33
N TYR A 55 -20.04 29.19 1.35
CA TYR A 55 -18.82 29.96 1.64
C TYR A 55 -18.25 29.67 3.04
N LEU A 56 -19.10 29.39 4.05
CA LEU A 56 -18.64 29.00 5.39
C LEU A 56 -18.05 27.59 5.40
N ILE A 57 -18.62 26.68 4.58
CA ILE A 57 -18.10 25.34 4.38
C ILE A 57 -16.71 25.41 3.73
N GLU A 58 -16.56 26.22 2.67
CA GLU A 58 -15.28 26.41 1.99
C GLU A 58 -14.22 27.04 2.91
N GLN A 59 -14.56 28.07 3.68
CA GLN A 59 -13.65 28.65 4.68
C GLN A 59 -13.15 27.60 5.67
N PHE A 60 -14.05 26.72 6.13
CA PHE A 60 -13.68 25.61 7.00
C PHE A 60 -12.75 24.60 6.29
N ILE A 61 -12.98 24.28 5.02
CA ILE A 61 -12.10 23.43 4.23
C ILE A 61 -10.72 24.08 4.08
N TYR A 62 -10.64 25.37 3.69
CA TYR A 62 -9.37 26.10 3.54
C TYR A 62 -8.51 26.07 4.81
N LYS A 63 -9.12 26.14 6.00
CA LYS A 63 -8.40 26.02 7.27
C LYS A 63 -7.65 24.70 7.44
N HIS A 64 -8.12 23.64 6.77
CA HIS A 64 -7.58 22.28 6.87
C HIS A 64 -6.96 21.77 5.56
N ILE A 65 -7.02 22.55 4.49
CA ILE A 65 -6.78 22.07 3.12
C ILE A 65 -5.32 21.67 2.87
N SER A 66 -4.36 22.39 3.46
CA SER A 66 -2.93 22.05 3.33
C SER A 66 -2.63 20.64 3.83
N ARG A 67 -3.22 20.27 4.99
CA ARG A 67 -3.13 18.94 5.57
C ARG A 67 -3.85 17.90 4.71
N LEU A 68 -5.05 18.22 4.21
CA LEU A 68 -5.83 17.30 3.37
C LEU A 68 -5.14 17.01 2.04
N VAL A 69 -4.64 18.04 1.35
CA VAL A 69 -3.85 17.93 0.12
C VAL A 69 -2.58 17.14 0.37
N LYS A 70 -1.87 17.37 1.48
CA LYS A 70 -0.69 16.57 1.83
C LYS A 70 -1.04 15.10 2.03
N ILE A 71 -2.16 14.79 2.67
CA ILE A 71 -2.63 13.41 2.85
C ILE A 71 -3.07 12.81 1.51
N GLN A 72 -3.78 13.55 0.65
CA GLN A 72 -4.19 13.10 -0.69
C GLN A 72 -2.99 12.86 -1.60
N ASN A 73 -2.03 13.77 -1.63
CA ASN A 73 -0.80 13.63 -2.41
C ASN A 73 0.04 12.47 -1.90
N ASN A 74 0.14 12.28 -0.58
CA ASN A 74 0.75 11.09 -0.03
C ASN A 74 -0.02 9.83 -0.44
N TYR A 75 -1.35 9.84 -0.40
CA TYR A 75 -2.16 8.71 -0.83
C TYR A 75 -1.97 8.39 -2.33
N GLU A 76 -1.89 9.39 -3.20
CA GLU A 76 -1.60 9.23 -4.62
C GLU A 76 -0.16 8.76 -4.88
N PHE A 77 0.82 9.31 -4.17
CA PHE A 77 2.22 8.88 -4.22
C PHE A 77 2.39 7.43 -3.73
N LEU A 78 1.58 7.03 -2.76
CA LEU A 78 1.52 5.68 -2.21
C LEU A 78 0.63 4.74 -3.04
N ARG A 79 -0.02 5.21 -4.12
CA ARG A 79 -0.74 4.28 -5.01
C ARG A 79 0.23 3.25 -5.53
N VAL A 80 -0.12 2.01 -5.28
CA VAL A 80 0.60 0.82 -5.74
C VAL A 80 -0.15 0.10 -6.85
N TYR A 81 -1.39 0.49 -7.15
CA TYR A 81 -2.16 0.03 -8.30
C TYR A 81 -3.27 1.04 -8.63
N ASP A 82 -3.83 0.92 -9.83
CA ASP A 82 -5.08 1.55 -10.23
C ASP A 82 -5.78 0.68 -11.26
N PHE A 83 -7.02 0.26 -10.99
CA PHE A 83 -7.82 -0.55 -11.91
C PHE A 83 -8.87 0.24 -12.70
N TYR A 84 -9.05 1.54 -12.40
CA TYR A 84 -10.13 2.37 -12.94
C TYR A 84 -9.70 3.24 -14.13
N THR A 85 -8.39 3.33 -14.38
CA THR A 85 -7.88 4.06 -15.54
C THR A 85 -8.11 3.26 -16.82
N ASN A 86 -8.07 3.95 -17.96
CA ASN A 86 -8.08 3.28 -19.28
C ASN A 86 -6.90 2.33 -19.50
N LYS A 87 -5.87 2.39 -18.63
CA LYS A 87 -4.71 1.51 -18.61
C LYS A 87 -4.45 1.04 -17.17
N PRO A 88 -5.21 0.04 -16.70
CA PRO A 88 -5.02 -0.51 -15.36
C PRO A 88 -3.54 -0.87 -15.10
N TRP A 89 -3.05 -0.69 -13.89
CA TRP A 89 -1.64 -0.94 -13.58
C TRP A 89 -1.40 -1.34 -12.12
N ILE A 90 -0.25 -1.96 -11.86
CA ILE A 90 0.29 -2.25 -10.53
C ILE A 90 1.79 -1.96 -10.47
N LYS A 91 2.26 -1.46 -9.34
CA LYS A 91 3.67 -1.13 -9.07
C LYS A 91 4.43 -2.40 -8.71
N ILE A 92 5.51 -2.68 -9.43
CA ILE A 92 6.44 -3.78 -9.14
C ILE A 92 7.86 -3.24 -9.23
N PHE A 93 8.64 -3.37 -8.16
CA PHE A 93 9.98 -2.79 -7.99
C PHE A 93 10.01 -1.31 -8.40
N GLU A 94 9.05 -0.54 -7.86
CA GLU A 94 8.84 0.89 -8.14
C GLU A 94 8.47 1.25 -9.59
N LYS A 95 8.38 0.27 -10.49
CA LYS A 95 7.97 0.46 -11.87
C LYS A 95 6.49 0.16 -12.05
N SER A 96 5.83 0.92 -12.91
CA SER A 96 4.45 0.59 -13.32
C SER A 96 4.45 -0.61 -14.26
N VAL A 97 3.57 -1.57 -13.99
CA VAL A 97 3.32 -2.75 -14.80
C VAL A 97 1.86 -2.74 -15.20
N ASP A 98 1.61 -2.73 -16.51
CA ASP A 98 0.26 -2.66 -17.06
C ASP A 98 -0.51 -3.94 -16.75
N ILE A 99 -1.81 -3.80 -16.53
CA ILE A 99 -2.76 -4.88 -16.32
C ILE A 99 -3.79 -4.86 -17.45
N GLU A 100 -3.94 -5.99 -18.12
CA GLU A 100 -5.05 -6.27 -19.03
C GLU A 100 -6.11 -7.09 -18.30
N LEU A 101 -7.28 -6.49 -18.12
CA LEU A 101 -8.45 -7.17 -17.58
C LEU A 101 -9.25 -7.76 -18.75
N VAL A 102 -9.52 -9.07 -18.70
CA VAL A 102 -10.29 -9.78 -19.74
C VAL A 102 -11.48 -10.50 -19.12
N ASP A 103 -12.61 -10.59 -19.83
CA ASP A 103 -13.81 -11.26 -19.31
C ASP A 103 -13.71 -12.80 -19.38
N GLN A 104 -12.80 -13.30 -20.22
CA GLN A 104 -12.55 -14.73 -20.41
C GLN A 104 -11.97 -15.37 -19.14
N ASN A 105 -12.35 -16.63 -18.89
CA ASN A 105 -11.80 -17.39 -17.79
C ASN A 105 -10.39 -17.90 -18.13
N ILE A 106 -9.37 -17.13 -17.77
CA ILE A 106 -7.96 -17.45 -18.03
C ILE A 106 -7.18 -17.65 -16.73
N HIS A 107 -6.08 -18.39 -16.81
CA HIS A 107 -5.03 -18.30 -15.81
C HIS A 107 -4.27 -16.99 -15.95
N THR A 108 -4.04 -16.30 -14.82
CA THR A 108 -3.21 -15.10 -14.77
C THR A 108 -1.81 -15.43 -15.30
N LYS A 109 -1.30 -14.57 -16.18
CA LYS A 109 0.05 -14.69 -16.75
C LYS A 109 0.68 -13.32 -16.94
N LYS A 110 2.01 -13.29 -16.90
CA LYS A 110 2.80 -12.12 -17.27
C LYS A 110 3.43 -12.36 -18.63
N ILE A 111 3.24 -11.42 -19.55
CA ILE A 111 3.87 -11.43 -20.88
C ILE A 111 4.59 -10.09 -21.04
N ASN A 112 5.90 -10.13 -21.27
CA ASN A 112 6.76 -8.95 -21.26
C ASN A 112 6.60 -8.15 -19.94
N ASN A 113 6.15 -6.89 -20.03
CA ASN A 113 5.88 -6.03 -18.88
C ASN A 113 4.37 -5.80 -18.65
N LYS A 114 3.54 -6.79 -19.00
CA LYS A 114 2.07 -6.73 -18.85
C LYS A 114 1.55 -7.96 -18.13
N ILE A 115 0.62 -7.77 -17.21
CA ILE A 115 -0.12 -8.85 -16.53
C ILE A 115 -1.48 -8.98 -17.20
N ILE A 116 -1.83 -10.18 -17.65
CA ILE A 116 -3.14 -10.48 -18.22
C ILE A 116 -3.90 -11.33 -17.21
N ILE A 117 -5.08 -10.87 -16.81
CA ILE A 117 -5.88 -11.50 -15.75
C ILE A 117 -7.38 -11.37 -16.05
N LYS A 118 -8.15 -12.36 -15.60
CA LYS A 118 -9.61 -12.28 -15.58
C LYS A 118 -10.07 -11.02 -14.83
N ASN A 119 -11.08 -10.34 -15.37
CA ASN A 119 -11.82 -9.30 -14.67
C ASN A 119 -12.79 -9.93 -13.67
N TYR A 120 -12.56 -9.66 -12.38
CA TYR A 120 -13.42 -10.15 -11.30
C TYR A 120 -14.53 -9.19 -10.92
N PHE A 121 -14.55 -7.96 -11.48
CA PHE A 121 -15.51 -6.90 -11.18
C PHE A 121 -15.60 -6.50 -9.69
N ASP A 122 -14.64 -6.95 -8.89
CA ASP A 122 -14.47 -6.64 -7.47
C ASP A 122 -12.98 -6.41 -7.21
N ASN A 123 -12.63 -5.24 -6.68
CA ASN A 123 -11.23 -4.85 -6.52
C ASN A 123 -10.50 -5.63 -5.44
N GLU A 124 -11.17 -6.02 -4.36
CA GLU A 124 -10.54 -6.79 -3.29
C GLU A 124 -10.16 -8.17 -3.82
N ILE A 125 -11.10 -8.82 -4.52
CA ILE A 125 -10.87 -10.10 -5.18
C ILE A 125 -9.81 -9.95 -6.28
N GLN A 126 -9.91 -8.93 -7.12
CA GLN A 126 -8.96 -8.66 -8.21
C GLN A 126 -7.53 -8.54 -7.66
N LEU A 127 -7.35 -7.73 -6.63
CA LEU A 127 -6.06 -7.48 -6.01
C LEU A 127 -5.53 -8.73 -5.31
N GLU A 128 -6.37 -9.50 -4.62
CA GLU A 128 -5.98 -10.77 -4.00
C GLU A 128 -5.46 -11.76 -5.05
N LYS A 129 -6.15 -11.90 -6.19
CA LYS A 129 -5.73 -12.77 -7.28
C LYS A 129 -4.41 -12.32 -7.90
N ILE A 130 -4.21 -11.01 -8.08
CA ILE A 130 -2.94 -10.45 -8.57
C ILE A 130 -1.82 -10.76 -7.56
N TYR A 131 -2.00 -10.51 -6.26
CA TYR A 131 -0.96 -10.83 -5.28
C TYR A 131 -0.67 -12.32 -5.18
N ASN A 132 -1.67 -13.19 -5.27
CA ASN A 132 -1.43 -14.63 -5.29
C ASN A 132 -0.65 -15.07 -6.53
N PHE A 133 -0.88 -14.43 -7.68
CA PHE A 133 -0.09 -14.62 -8.89
C PHE A 133 1.35 -14.12 -8.70
N LEU A 134 1.53 -12.88 -8.24
CA LEU A 134 2.85 -12.26 -8.01
C LEU A 134 3.68 -13.04 -6.99
N ALA A 135 3.05 -13.61 -5.96
CA ALA A 135 3.71 -14.46 -4.99
C ALA A 135 4.38 -15.69 -5.64
N LYS A 136 3.71 -16.29 -6.63
CA LYS A 136 4.23 -17.42 -7.38
C LYS A 136 5.30 -16.97 -8.37
N GLU A 137 5.02 -15.92 -9.14
CA GLU A 137 5.88 -15.36 -10.17
C GLU A 137 7.25 -14.94 -9.61
N TYR A 138 7.28 -14.26 -8.47
CA TYR A 138 8.51 -13.72 -7.89
C TYR A 138 9.11 -14.59 -6.77
N LYS A 139 8.57 -15.80 -6.53
CA LYS A 139 9.10 -16.70 -5.48
C LYS A 139 10.59 -16.97 -5.66
N ASN A 140 11.01 -17.30 -6.88
CA ASN A 140 12.42 -17.61 -7.17
C ASN A 140 13.32 -16.38 -7.02
N TRP A 141 12.81 -15.18 -7.31
CA TRP A 141 13.54 -13.93 -7.08
C TRP A 141 13.79 -13.74 -5.58
N PHE A 142 12.77 -13.91 -4.72
CA PHE A 142 12.95 -13.82 -3.27
C PHE A 142 13.92 -14.88 -2.73
N ILE A 143 13.86 -16.11 -3.26
CA ILE A 143 14.81 -17.18 -2.90
C ILE A 143 16.23 -16.77 -3.25
N HIS A 144 16.45 -16.34 -4.50
CA HIS A 144 17.77 -15.93 -4.98
C HIS A 144 18.33 -14.76 -4.15
N GLN A 145 17.56 -13.70 -3.91
CA GLN A 145 18.02 -12.57 -3.10
C GLN A 145 18.31 -12.97 -1.65
N THR A 146 17.49 -13.84 -1.06
CA THR A 146 17.76 -14.33 0.30
C THR A 146 19.01 -15.19 0.37
N LEU A 147 19.29 -16.00 -0.66
CA LEU A 147 20.54 -16.78 -0.74
C LEU A 147 21.76 -15.88 -0.78
N LEU A 148 21.75 -14.82 -1.60
CA LEU A 148 22.85 -13.86 -1.69
C LEU A 148 23.14 -13.19 -0.33
N TRP A 149 22.10 -12.80 0.41
CA TRP A 149 22.27 -12.22 1.74
C TRP A 149 22.68 -13.25 2.79
N ALA A 150 22.10 -14.45 2.75
CA ALA A 150 22.44 -15.53 3.66
C ALA A 150 23.92 -15.93 3.53
N GLU A 151 24.44 -16.01 2.31
CA GLU A 151 25.86 -16.25 2.04
C GLU A 151 26.74 -15.13 2.62
N LYS A 152 26.42 -13.86 2.33
CA LYS A 152 27.14 -12.70 2.88
C LYS A 152 27.14 -12.66 4.42
N MET A 153 26.04 -13.10 5.03
CA MET A 153 25.87 -13.12 6.48
C MET A 153 26.40 -14.40 7.14
N ASN A 154 26.85 -15.38 6.35
CA ASN A 154 27.21 -16.73 6.79
C ASN A 154 26.09 -17.40 7.61
N LEU A 155 24.85 -17.32 7.11
CA LEU A 155 23.65 -17.88 7.72
C LEU A 155 22.97 -18.89 6.79
N SER A 156 22.19 -19.79 7.37
CA SER A 156 21.41 -20.79 6.64
C SER A 156 19.93 -20.72 6.99
N PHE A 157 19.06 -20.91 6.00
CA PHE A 157 17.61 -21.07 6.17
C PHE A 157 17.15 -22.36 5.49
N GLU A 158 15.98 -22.88 5.86
CA GLU A 158 15.47 -24.15 5.29
C GLU A 158 14.50 -23.92 4.13
N ASN A 159 13.62 -22.93 4.25
CA ASN A 159 12.59 -22.69 3.25
C ASN A 159 12.21 -21.22 3.18
N ILE A 160 11.68 -20.82 2.04
CA ILE A 160 11.13 -19.49 1.78
C ILE A 160 9.72 -19.62 1.19
N SER A 161 8.81 -18.81 1.68
CA SER A 161 7.49 -18.62 1.07
C SER A 161 7.21 -17.14 0.85
N VAL A 162 6.44 -16.86 -0.19
CA VAL A 162 5.89 -15.53 -0.45
C VAL A 162 4.37 -15.65 -0.34
N LYS A 163 3.75 -14.82 0.50
CA LYS A 163 2.31 -14.89 0.78
C LYS A 163 1.71 -13.50 0.93
N VAL A 164 0.42 -13.37 0.67
CA VAL A 164 -0.32 -12.15 1.00
C VAL A 164 -0.53 -12.11 2.51
N MET A 165 -0.08 -11.04 3.15
CA MET A 165 -0.26 -10.85 4.59
C MET A 165 -0.85 -9.48 4.92
N LYS A 166 -1.59 -9.43 6.04
CA LYS A 166 -2.26 -8.21 6.50
C LYS A 166 -1.36 -7.28 7.31
N ALA A 167 -0.54 -7.81 8.21
CA ALA A 167 0.07 -7.01 9.29
C ALA A 167 1.61 -7.06 9.37
N LYS A 168 2.28 -7.89 8.56
CA LYS A 168 3.75 -8.02 8.62
C LYS A 168 4.34 -8.02 7.23
N TRP A 169 5.57 -7.51 7.12
CA TRP A 169 6.39 -7.51 5.91
C TRP A 169 7.17 -8.82 5.74
N GLY A 170 7.61 -9.38 6.85
CA GLY A 170 8.25 -10.68 6.93
C GLY A 170 7.89 -11.38 8.25
N LEU A 171 8.19 -12.68 8.32
CA LEU A 171 8.25 -13.42 9.56
C LEU A 171 9.19 -14.62 9.43
N ARG A 172 9.87 -14.95 10.51
CA ARG A 172 10.65 -16.18 10.67
C ARG A 172 9.99 -17.14 11.65
N TYR A 173 9.76 -18.38 11.23
CA TYR A 173 9.42 -19.47 12.15
C TYR A 173 10.69 -20.14 12.69
N SER A 174 10.98 -19.88 13.97
CA SER A 174 12.21 -20.32 14.65
C SER A 174 12.44 -21.84 14.59
N LYS A 175 11.38 -22.65 14.79
CA LYS A 175 11.47 -24.12 14.83
C LYS A 175 11.75 -24.78 13.47
N LYS A 176 11.49 -24.09 12.36
CA LYS A 176 11.57 -24.65 10.99
C LYS A 176 12.51 -23.87 10.07
N ARG A 177 13.27 -22.91 10.63
CA ARG A 177 14.10 -21.93 9.89
C ARG A 177 13.44 -21.44 8.59
N HIS A 178 12.12 -21.23 8.65
CA HIS A 178 11.27 -20.94 7.51
C HIS A 178 10.94 -19.45 7.53
N ILE A 179 11.26 -18.76 6.44
CA ILE A 179 11.00 -17.34 6.28
C ILE A 179 9.80 -17.16 5.34
N ILE A 180 8.85 -16.31 5.75
CA ILE A 180 7.74 -15.90 4.90
C ILE A 180 7.84 -14.41 4.65
N TYR A 181 7.88 -14.03 3.38
CA TYR A 181 7.83 -12.65 2.93
C TYR A 181 6.42 -12.29 2.46
N ASN A 182 6.02 -11.04 2.69
CA ASN A 182 4.76 -10.51 2.19
C ASN A 182 4.89 -10.13 0.72
N THR A 183 4.00 -10.58 -0.15
CA THR A 183 4.00 -10.22 -1.59
C THR A 183 3.97 -8.71 -1.82
N LYS A 184 3.33 -7.95 -0.92
CA LYS A 184 3.25 -6.48 -0.97
C LYS A 184 4.62 -5.80 -0.96
N LEU A 185 5.69 -6.50 -0.54
CA LEU A 185 7.06 -6.02 -0.65
C LEU A 185 7.48 -5.67 -2.07
N LEU A 186 6.85 -6.30 -3.09
CA LEU A 186 7.13 -6.00 -4.49
C LEU A 186 6.78 -4.55 -4.88
N HIS A 187 6.07 -3.79 -4.06
CA HIS A 187 5.82 -2.37 -4.32
C HIS A 187 6.99 -1.44 -3.99
N PHE A 188 8.02 -1.97 -3.34
CA PHE A 188 9.18 -1.21 -2.88
C PHE A 188 10.40 -1.49 -3.77
N SER A 189 11.43 -0.67 -3.63
CA SER A 189 12.73 -0.91 -4.23
C SER A 189 13.33 -2.22 -3.71
N SER A 190 14.26 -2.81 -4.48
CA SER A 190 14.99 -4.00 -4.01
C SER A 190 15.72 -3.76 -2.70
N GLU A 191 16.22 -2.55 -2.45
CA GLU A 191 16.94 -2.18 -1.22
C GLU A 191 16.07 -2.29 0.03
N ILE A 192 14.79 -1.90 -0.06
CA ILE A 192 13.85 -2.03 1.05
C ILE A 192 13.53 -3.52 1.30
N ILE A 193 13.46 -4.31 0.23
CA ILE A 193 13.25 -5.74 0.33
C ILE A 193 14.48 -6.42 0.95
N ASP A 194 15.69 -6.00 0.56
CA ASP A 194 16.95 -6.44 1.14
C ASP A 194 17.01 -6.15 2.65
N TYR A 195 16.53 -4.97 3.08
CA TYR A 195 16.37 -4.67 4.50
C TYR A 195 15.48 -5.68 5.23
N VAL A 196 14.34 -6.06 4.65
CA VAL A 196 13.45 -7.06 5.25
C VAL A 196 14.10 -8.45 5.25
N ILE A 197 14.82 -8.82 4.19
CA ILE A 197 15.57 -10.09 4.12
C ILE A 197 16.62 -10.15 5.22
N VAL A 198 17.47 -9.12 5.35
CA VAL A 198 18.50 -9.03 6.40
C VAL A 198 17.87 -9.05 7.78
N HIS A 199 16.73 -8.38 7.97
CA HIS A 199 15.97 -8.40 9.22
C HIS A 199 15.53 -9.82 9.62
N GLU A 200 14.88 -10.54 8.71
CA GLU A 200 14.41 -11.91 8.97
C GLU A 200 15.54 -12.92 9.12
N LEU A 201 16.65 -12.76 8.38
CA LEU A 201 17.85 -13.57 8.55
C LEU A 201 18.52 -13.30 9.90
N THR A 202 18.60 -12.05 10.35
CA THR A 202 19.16 -11.69 11.66
C THR A 202 18.40 -12.36 12.81
N HIS A 203 17.09 -12.57 12.63
CA HIS A 203 16.28 -13.32 13.60
C HIS A 203 16.76 -14.76 13.82
N ILE A 204 17.61 -15.33 12.95
CA ILE A 204 18.26 -16.63 13.15
C ILE A 204 19.17 -16.61 14.38
N LEU A 205 19.93 -15.54 14.57
CA LEU A 205 20.86 -15.37 15.69
C LEU A 205 20.19 -14.69 16.89
N TYR A 206 19.36 -13.69 16.63
CA TYR A 206 18.77 -12.83 17.65
C TYR A 206 17.24 -12.84 17.55
N PRO A 207 16.53 -13.63 18.38
CA PRO A 207 15.08 -13.82 18.23
C PRO A 207 14.26 -12.55 18.53
N ASN A 208 14.85 -11.59 19.24
CA ASN A 208 14.22 -10.32 19.62
C ASN A 208 15.04 -9.15 19.06
N HIS A 209 14.40 -7.98 18.92
CA HIS A 209 15.02 -6.73 18.45
C HIS A 209 15.93 -6.06 19.50
N SER A 210 16.86 -6.84 20.08
CA SER A 210 17.84 -6.36 21.06
C SER A 210 18.86 -5.40 20.44
N LYS A 211 19.73 -4.80 21.27
CA LYS A 211 20.85 -3.99 20.78
C LYS A 211 21.76 -4.78 19.83
N ASP A 212 22.00 -6.06 20.13
CA ASP A 212 22.80 -6.95 19.29
C ASP A 212 22.15 -7.25 17.95
N PHE A 213 20.82 -7.43 17.93
CA PHE A 213 20.07 -7.55 16.68
C PHE A 213 20.32 -6.35 15.77
N TRP A 214 20.10 -5.13 16.28
CA TRP A 214 20.23 -3.92 15.45
C TRP A 214 21.68 -3.65 15.06
N ARG A 215 22.64 -3.97 15.93
CA ARG A 215 24.07 -3.92 15.59
C ARG A 215 24.39 -4.86 14.43
N HIS A 216 23.86 -6.09 14.46
CA HIS A 216 24.08 -7.05 13.38
C HIS A 216 23.45 -6.57 12.06
N VAL A 217 22.22 -6.06 12.08
CA VAL A 217 21.59 -5.46 10.89
C VAL A 217 22.44 -4.31 10.34
N ALA A 218 22.89 -3.39 11.21
CA ALA A 218 23.67 -2.23 10.82
C ALA A 218 25.03 -2.57 10.21
N ASN A 219 25.63 -3.71 10.58
CA ASN A 219 26.89 -4.17 9.98
C ASN A 219 26.74 -4.52 8.49
N TYR A 220 25.56 -4.96 8.06
CA TYR A 220 25.29 -5.31 6.66
C TYR A 220 24.57 -4.20 5.90
N LEU A 221 23.71 -3.43 6.58
CA LEU A 221 22.95 -2.32 6.02
C LEU A 221 23.08 -1.09 6.93
N PRO A 222 24.14 -0.27 6.80
CA PRO A 222 24.35 0.88 7.66
C PRO A 222 23.20 1.90 7.61
N ASN A 223 22.52 2.02 6.47
CA ASN A 223 21.36 2.89 6.25
C ASN A 223 20.00 2.25 6.64
N TYR A 224 20.00 1.14 7.40
CA TYR A 224 18.76 0.41 7.72
C TYR A 224 17.64 1.27 8.34
N ARG A 225 18.00 2.33 9.08
CA ARG A 225 17.02 3.24 9.71
C ARG A 225 16.20 4.01 8.68
N GLU A 226 16.83 4.45 7.59
CA GLU A 226 16.17 5.13 6.49
C GLU A 226 15.24 4.16 5.76
N LEU A 227 15.73 2.95 5.46
CA LEU A 227 14.94 1.89 4.83
C LEU A 227 13.71 1.49 5.69
N GLN A 228 13.89 1.38 7.00
CA GLN A 228 12.82 1.12 7.96
C GLN A 228 11.78 2.26 7.98
N GLN A 229 12.24 3.51 7.96
CA GLN A 229 11.36 4.66 7.94
C GLN A 229 10.52 4.68 6.65
N ILE A 230 11.13 4.41 5.49
CA ILE A 230 10.41 4.33 4.23
C ILE A 230 9.37 3.21 4.29
N LEU A 231 9.74 2.01 4.74
CA LEU A 231 8.84 0.86 4.86
C LEU A 231 7.64 1.16 5.76
N ASN A 232 7.86 1.84 6.90
CA ASN A 232 6.79 2.22 7.83
C ASN A 232 5.91 3.37 7.32
N SER A 233 6.46 4.25 6.48
CA SER A 233 5.75 5.44 5.99
C SER A 233 4.70 5.14 4.93
N LYS A 234 4.80 3.99 4.24
CA LYS A 234 3.98 3.73 3.05
C LYS A 234 2.55 3.22 3.29
N GLY A 235 2.21 2.76 4.50
CA GLY A 235 0.81 2.45 4.86
C GLY A 235 0.09 1.43 3.95
N ILE A 236 0.82 0.52 3.30
CA ILE A 236 0.32 -0.51 2.36
C ILE A 236 -0.05 -1.80 3.09
#